data_AF-A0A1S8L5W6-F1
#
_entry.id   AF-A0A1S8L5W6-F1
#
_cell.length_a   1.000
_cell.length_b   1.000
_cell.length_c   1.000
_cell.angle_alpha   90.00
_cell.angle_beta   90.00
_cell.angle_gamma   90.00
#
_symmetry.space_group_name_H-M   'P 1'
#
loop_
_entity.id
_entity.type
_entity.pdbx_description
1 polymer ?
#
loop_
_entity_poly.entity_id
_entity_poly.type
_entity_poly.pdbx_seq_one_letter_code
_entity_poly.pdbx_strand_id
1 'polypeptide(L)'
;MNKLKLQTQEMEKTKKRIRSNYGEMTIDVPQDRENSFEPKVVQKHQKNISSIEKKIISMYSKGLSTRQISEQIEDIYGFEVSEGMVSNITNKLLPEIEAWQHRPLSTVYPVVFIDAVHFSVRENNIIRKLAAYIILRINNEGRKEALSINIGENESNKYWLSTLNELKNRGVQDILIL
;
A
#
# COMPACT_ATOMS: atom_id res chain seq x y z
N MET A 1 46.40 -7.18 -31.71
CA MET A 1 45.42 -8.24 -32.04
C MET A 1 44.59 -8.53 -30.78
N ASN A 2 43.54 -7.74 -30.54
CA ASN A 2 42.36 -8.20 -29.81
C ASN A 2 41.21 -7.22 -30.07
N LYS A 3 40.14 -7.77 -30.64
CA LYS A 3 38.99 -7.06 -31.20
C LYS A 3 38.15 -6.46 -30.08
N LEU A 4 38.32 -5.17 -29.77
CA LEU A 4 37.23 -4.36 -29.22
C LEU A 4 36.32 -3.91 -30.38
N LYS A 5 35.71 -4.89 -31.06
CA LYS A 5 34.46 -4.64 -31.77
C LYS A 5 33.38 -4.71 -30.69
N LEU A 6 33.17 -3.60 -29.97
CA LEU A 6 31.86 -3.34 -29.38
C LEU A 6 30.89 -3.37 -30.55
N GLN A 7 30.21 -4.50 -30.75
CA GLN A 7 29.12 -4.61 -31.68
C GLN A 7 28.08 -3.59 -31.22
N THR A 8 28.06 -2.43 -31.87
CA THR A 8 26.87 -1.60 -31.92
C THR A 8 25.85 -2.41 -32.71
N GLN A 9 25.16 -3.34 -32.04
CA GLN A 9 24.02 -4.01 -32.63
C GLN A 9 23.01 -2.91 -32.99
N GLU A 10 22.57 -2.86 -34.24
CA GLU A 10 21.50 -1.96 -34.65
C GLU A 10 20.26 -2.28 -33.80
N MET A 11 19.89 -1.34 -32.94
CA MET A 11 18.69 -1.47 -32.13
C MET A 11 17.49 -1.04 -32.95
N GLU A 12 16.55 -1.97 -33.11
CA GLU A 12 15.24 -1.64 -33.67
C GLU A 12 14.47 -0.77 -32.67
N LYS A 13 13.65 0.16 -33.17
CA LYS A 13 12.85 1.03 -32.32
C LYS A 13 11.42 0.54 -32.29
N THR A 14 10.96 0.14 -31.11
CA THR A 14 9.58 -0.28 -30.88
C THR A 14 8.81 0.86 -30.23
N LYS A 15 7.65 1.21 -30.77
CA LYS A 15 6.79 2.24 -30.19
C LYS A 15 6.15 1.74 -28.90
N LYS A 16 6.26 2.54 -27.84
CA LYS A 16 5.64 2.26 -26.55
C LYS A 16 4.82 3.45 -26.08
N ARG A 17 3.53 3.23 -25.85
CA ARG A 17 2.66 4.23 -25.23
C ARG A 17 2.87 4.22 -23.72
N ILE A 18 3.17 5.37 -23.16
CA ILE A 18 3.41 5.59 -21.72
C ILE A 18 2.49 6.67 -21.18
N ARG A 19 2.13 6.54 -19.91
CA ARG A 19 1.36 7.52 -19.13
C ARG A 19 2.32 8.26 -18.20
N SER A 20 2.42 9.57 -18.38
CA SER A 20 3.27 10.47 -17.60
C SER A 20 2.43 11.49 -16.82
N ASN A 21 3.07 12.32 -16.00
CA ASN A 21 2.41 13.44 -15.33
C ASN A 21 1.81 14.47 -16.31
N TYR A 22 2.23 14.44 -17.58
CA TYR A 22 1.77 15.34 -18.65
C TYR A 22 0.77 14.66 -19.62
N GLY A 23 0.25 13.49 -19.27
CA GLY A 23 -0.68 12.72 -20.10
C GLY A 23 -0.03 11.55 -20.86
N GLU A 24 -0.77 11.01 -21.84
CA GLU A 24 -0.30 9.92 -22.70
C GLU A 24 0.68 10.44 -23.75
N MET A 25 1.85 9.80 -23.84
CA MET A 25 2.82 10.03 -24.91
C MET A 25 3.32 8.72 -25.48
N THR A 26 3.75 8.73 -26.74
CA THR A 26 4.40 7.58 -27.37
C THR A 26 5.89 7.84 -27.43
N ILE A 27 6.68 6.91 -26.90
CA ILE A 27 8.15 6.95 -26.98
C ILE A 27 8.65 5.82 -27.87
N ASP A 28 9.78 6.07 -28.52
CA ASP A 28 10.52 5.02 -29.21
C ASP A 28 11.47 4.34 -28.21
N VAL A 29 11.25 3.05 -27.96
CA VAL A 29 12.10 2.25 -27.07
C VAL A 29 13.04 1.43 -27.94
N PRO A 30 14.37 1.57 -27.77
CA PRO A 30 15.30 0.73 -28.48
C PRO A 30 15.24 -0.71 -27.97
N GLN A 31 15.30 -1.65 -28.90
CA GLN A 31 15.23 -3.08 -28.67
C GLN A 31 16.34 -3.75 -29.49
N ASP A 32 17.12 -4.61 -28.84
CA ASP A 32 18.11 -5.44 -29.50
C ASP A 32 17.45 -6.72 -30.06
N ARG A 33 18.08 -7.33 -31.07
CA ARG A 33 17.52 -8.53 -31.73
C ARG A 33 17.40 -9.72 -30.79
N GLU A 34 18.28 -9.82 -29.79
CA GLU A 34 18.27 -10.90 -28.80
C GLU A 34 17.39 -10.58 -27.58
N ASN A 35 16.74 -9.40 -27.56
CA ASN A 35 15.93 -8.92 -26.45
C ASN A 35 16.65 -8.92 -25.08
N SER A 36 17.99 -8.83 -25.09
CA SER A 36 18.88 -8.78 -23.92
C SER A 36 18.99 -7.38 -23.30
N PHE A 37 18.63 -6.34 -24.05
CA PHE A 37 18.70 -4.96 -23.55
C PHE A 37 17.61 -4.70 -22.50
N GLU A 38 18.00 -4.22 -21.32
CA GLU A 38 17.09 -3.81 -20.24
C GLU A 38 17.04 -2.27 -20.10
N PRO A 39 15.98 -1.61 -20.58
CA PRO A 39 15.85 -0.16 -20.45
C PRO A 39 15.70 0.24 -18.98
N LYS A 40 16.56 1.16 -18.50
CA LYS A 40 16.54 1.61 -17.10
C LYS A 40 15.51 2.70 -16.78
N VAL A 41 15.24 3.61 -17.72
CA VAL A 41 14.35 4.77 -17.50
C VAL A 41 12.88 4.38 -17.58
N VAL A 42 12.52 3.56 -18.57
CA VAL A 42 11.17 3.00 -18.73
C VAL A 42 11.30 1.50 -18.89
N GLN A 43 11.17 0.77 -17.79
CA GLN A 43 11.41 -0.68 -17.74
C GLN A 43 10.52 -1.44 -18.73
N LYS A 44 10.92 -2.67 -19.11
CA LYS A 44 10.07 -3.53 -19.95
C LYS A 44 8.68 -3.68 -19.31
N HIS A 45 7.64 -3.59 -20.14
CA HIS A 45 6.23 -3.62 -19.72
C HIS A 45 5.74 -2.49 -18.81
N GLN A 46 6.61 -1.61 -18.30
CA GLN A 46 6.21 -0.44 -17.51
C GLN A 46 5.56 0.61 -18.42
N LYS A 47 4.23 0.75 -18.33
CA LYS A 47 3.47 1.77 -19.09
C LYS A 47 3.17 3.02 -18.29
N ASN A 48 3.26 2.96 -16.96
CA ASN A 48 3.01 4.10 -16.09
C ASN A 48 4.34 4.59 -15.48
N ILE A 49 4.71 5.83 -15.80
CA ILE A 49 5.88 6.53 -15.26
C ILE A 49 5.49 7.75 -14.42
N SER A 50 4.19 7.96 -14.21
CA SER A 50 3.68 9.08 -13.45
C SER A 50 3.86 8.86 -11.95
N SER A 51 4.01 9.94 -11.18
CA SER A 51 4.02 9.93 -9.72
C SER A 51 2.62 9.69 -9.13
N ILE A 52 1.71 9.13 -9.94
CA ILE A 52 0.28 9.01 -9.65
C ILE A 52 -0.01 8.03 -8.55
N GLU A 53 0.81 7.00 -8.37
CA GLU A 53 0.58 5.96 -7.34
C GLU A 53 0.50 6.58 -5.95
N LYS A 54 1.41 7.50 -5.61
CA LYS A 54 1.38 8.23 -4.33
C LYS A 54 0.14 9.09 -4.18
N LYS A 55 -0.35 9.68 -5.28
CA LYS A 55 -1.54 10.52 -5.27
C LYS A 55 -2.81 9.69 -5.12
N ILE A 56 -2.86 8.52 -5.77
CA ILE A 56 -3.91 7.51 -5.60
C ILE A 56 -3.96 7.04 -4.14
N ILE A 57 -2.82 6.68 -3.56
CA ILE A 57 -2.72 6.32 -2.14
C ILE A 57 -3.22 7.45 -1.25
N SER A 58 -2.80 8.69 -1.49
CA SER A 58 -3.24 9.85 -0.71
C SER A 58 -4.74 10.15 -0.85
N MET A 59 -5.35 9.91 -2.01
CA MET A 59 -6.79 10.07 -2.18
C MET A 59 -7.55 8.96 -1.46
N TYR A 60 -7.08 7.72 -1.57
CA TYR A 60 -7.65 6.60 -0.85
C TYR A 60 -7.58 6.80 0.67
N SER A 61 -6.45 7.29 1.20
CA SER A 61 -6.29 7.61 2.62
C SER A 61 -7.19 8.75 3.10
N LYS A 62 -7.72 9.57 2.18
CA LYS A 62 -8.70 10.63 2.47
C LYS A 62 -10.15 10.14 2.37
N GLY A 63 -10.37 8.86 2.08
CA GLY A 63 -11.69 8.23 2.04
C GLY A 63 -12.40 8.33 0.69
N LEU A 64 -11.70 8.67 -0.40
CA LEU A 64 -12.30 8.62 -1.74
C LEU A 64 -12.48 7.16 -2.18
N SER A 65 -13.61 6.86 -2.80
CA SER A 65 -13.87 5.54 -3.40
C SER A 65 -12.99 5.30 -4.64
N THR A 66 -12.82 4.03 -5.03
CA THR A 66 -12.08 3.65 -6.25
C THR A 66 -12.61 4.37 -7.49
N ARG A 67 -13.93 4.49 -7.58
CA ARG A 67 -14.61 5.23 -8.64
C ARG A 67 -14.32 6.73 -8.61
N GLN A 68 -14.44 7.37 -7.44
CA GLN A 68 -14.13 8.80 -7.30
C GLN A 68 -12.66 9.08 -7.64
N ILE A 69 -11.75 8.20 -7.26
CA ILE A 69 -10.34 8.31 -7.61
C ILE A 69 -10.16 8.22 -9.14
N SER A 70 -10.82 7.27 -9.81
CA SER A 70 -10.78 7.16 -11.27
C SER A 70 -11.22 8.47 -11.94
N GLU A 71 -12.39 8.98 -11.55
CA GLU A 71 -12.96 10.23 -12.08
C GLU A 71 -11.99 11.40 -11.87
N GLN A 72 -11.42 11.56 -10.67
CA GLN A 72 -10.44 12.61 -10.36
C GLN A 72 -9.14 12.51 -11.15
N ILE A 73 -8.68 11.30 -11.46
CA ILE A 73 -7.48 11.12 -12.28
C ILE A 73 -7.74 11.50 -13.73
N GLU A 74 -8.88 11.11 -14.28
CA GLU A 74 -9.28 11.48 -15.64
C GLU A 74 -9.42 13.00 -15.78
N ASP A 75 -10.08 13.66 -14.84
CA ASP A 75 -10.29 15.11 -14.84
C ASP A 75 -8.98 15.90 -14.81
N ILE A 76 -8.02 15.49 -13.98
CA ILE A 76 -6.77 16.24 -13.75
C ILE A 76 -5.70 15.92 -14.80
N TYR A 77 -5.61 14.65 -15.22
CA TYR A 77 -4.51 14.16 -16.05
C TYR A 77 -4.92 13.73 -17.46
N GLY A 78 -6.22 13.70 -17.77
CA GLY A 78 -6.74 13.39 -19.11
C GLY A 78 -6.59 11.94 -19.53
N PHE A 79 -6.33 11.02 -18.59
CA PHE A 79 -6.28 9.58 -18.88
C PHE A 79 -7.06 8.78 -17.84
N GLU A 80 -7.69 7.71 -18.31
CA GLU A 80 -8.52 6.84 -17.48
C GLU A 80 -7.67 5.86 -16.65
N VAL A 81 -8.00 5.71 -15.37
CA VAL A 81 -7.44 4.68 -14.48
C VAL A 81 -8.58 3.82 -13.96
N SER A 82 -8.62 2.55 -14.35
CA SER A 82 -9.70 1.66 -13.91
C SER A 82 -9.71 1.47 -12.39
N GLU A 83 -10.89 1.21 -11.82
CA GLU A 83 -11.04 0.90 -10.40
C GLU A 83 -10.15 -0.27 -9.95
N GLY A 84 -10.00 -1.30 -10.80
CA GLY A 84 -9.08 -2.41 -10.55
C GLY A 84 -7.62 -1.97 -10.47
N MET A 85 -7.20 -0.99 -11.26
CA MET A 85 -5.86 -0.42 -11.17
C MET A 85 -5.67 0.38 -9.87
N VAL A 86 -6.69 1.13 -9.43
CA VAL A 86 -6.67 1.82 -8.11
C VAL A 86 -6.48 0.80 -6.99
N SER A 87 -7.29 -0.26 -6.97
CA SER A 87 -7.18 -1.35 -5.98
C SER A 87 -5.81 -2.03 -6.01
N ASN A 88 -5.26 -2.30 -7.20
CA ASN A 88 -3.93 -2.89 -7.32
C ASN A 88 -2.83 -1.98 -6.76
N ILE A 89 -2.95 -0.67 -6.93
CA ILE A 89 -1.99 0.31 -6.39
C ILE A 89 -2.11 0.37 -4.86
N THR A 90 -3.31 0.43 -4.30
CA THR A 90 -3.50 0.46 -2.84
C THR A 90 -3.07 -0.84 -2.18
N ASN A 91 -3.27 -1.99 -2.84
CA ASN A 91 -2.82 -3.29 -2.36
C ASN A 91 -1.29 -3.41 -2.24
N LYS A 92 -0.52 -2.55 -2.91
CA LYS A 92 0.94 -2.50 -2.70
C LYS A 92 1.34 -2.13 -1.27
N LEU A 93 0.42 -1.54 -0.50
CA LEU A 93 0.65 -1.20 0.91
C LEU A 93 0.43 -2.39 1.86
N LEU A 94 -0.16 -3.50 1.41
CA LEU A 94 -0.43 -4.65 2.28
C LEU A 94 0.82 -5.16 3.02
N PRO A 95 2.00 -5.29 2.39
CA PRO A 95 3.21 -5.69 3.09
C PRO A 95 3.67 -4.65 4.14
N GLU A 96 3.49 -3.36 3.88
CA GLU A 96 3.82 -2.31 4.84
C GLU A 96 2.87 -2.33 6.05
N ILE A 97 1.59 -2.60 5.81
CA ILE A 97 0.57 -2.77 6.87
C ILE A 97 0.94 -3.99 7.73
N GLU A 98 1.28 -5.12 7.10
CA GLU A 98 1.68 -6.33 7.81
C GLU A 98 2.96 -6.10 8.63
N ALA A 99 3.96 -5.44 8.05
CA ALA A 99 5.19 -5.06 8.76
C ALA A 99 4.90 -4.13 9.96
N TRP A 100 3.98 -3.17 9.79
CA TRP A 100 3.56 -2.28 10.86
C TRP A 100 2.81 -3.02 11.98
N GLN A 101 1.96 -4.00 11.63
CA GLN A 101 1.24 -4.85 12.59
C GLN A 101 2.19 -5.75 13.39
N HIS A 102 3.28 -6.23 12.80
CA HIS A 102 4.25 -7.11 13.46
C HIS A 102 5.45 -6.37 14.06
N ARG A 103 5.49 -5.04 13.97
CA ARG A 103 6.64 -4.26 14.48
C ARG A 103 6.86 -4.49 15.97
N PRO A 104 8.13 -4.52 16.43
CA PRO A 104 8.44 -4.65 17.84
C PRO A 104 7.89 -3.45 18.63
N LEU A 105 7.44 -3.72 19.84
CA LEU A 105 6.88 -2.75 20.77
C LEU A 105 7.84 -2.52 21.94
N SER A 106 7.65 -1.39 22.63
CA SER A 106 8.37 -1.11 23.88
C SER A 106 7.96 -2.08 24.98
N THR A 107 8.88 -2.35 25.91
CA THR A 107 8.67 -3.32 26.99
C THR A 107 7.62 -2.87 28.00
N VAL A 108 7.50 -1.56 28.27
CA VAL A 108 6.57 -1.04 29.26
C VAL A 108 5.76 0.11 28.67
N TYR A 109 4.44 0.06 28.88
CA TYR A 109 3.53 1.15 28.53
C TYR A 109 2.79 1.67 29.79
N PRO A 110 2.93 2.95 30.15
CA PRO A 110 2.26 3.48 31.33
C PRO A 110 0.74 3.50 31.25
N VAL A 111 0.21 3.88 30.10
CA VAL A 111 -1.24 3.96 29.87
C VAL A 111 -1.54 3.45 28.48
N VAL A 112 -2.44 2.47 28.41
CA VAL A 112 -2.99 1.92 27.17
C VAL A 112 -4.49 2.11 27.19
N PHE A 113 -5.08 2.44 26.05
CA PHE A 113 -6.52 2.52 25.85
C PHE A 113 -6.93 1.52 24.77
N ILE A 114 -8.12 0.95 24.91
CA ILE A 114 -8.74 0.13 23.88
C ILE A 114 -10.02 0.82 23.44
N ASP A 115 -10.14 1.08 22.14
CA ASP A 115 -11.34 1.65 21.53
C ASP A 115 -11.88 0.71 20.46
N ALA A 116 -13.16 0.79 20.13
CA ALA A 116 -13.82 -0.07 19.16
C ALA A 116 -14.66 0.73 18.17
N VAL A 117 -14.38 0.56 16.88
CA VAL A 117 -15.16 1.16 15.79
C VAL A 117 -15.93 0.07 15.06
N HIS A 118 -17.26 0.17 15.07
CA HIS A 118 -18.12 -0.79 14.37
C HIS A 118 -18.31 -0.38 12.90
N PHE A 119 -18.18 -1.35 12.00
CA PHE A 119 -18.36 -1.14 10.57
C PHE A 119 -19.02 -2.34 9.90
N SER A 120 -19.71 -2.09 8.78
CA SER A 120 -20.40 -3.12 8.01
C SER A 120 -19.52 -3.60 6.86
N VAL A 121 -19.27 -4.90 6.80
CA VAL A 121 -18.55 -5.55 5.71
C VAL A 121 -19.50 -6.44 4.94
N ARG A 122 -19.37 -6.46 3.62
CA ARG A 122 -20.08 -7.41 2.77
C ARG A 122 -19.17 -8.59 2.49
N GLU A 123 -19.58 -9.78 2.91
CA GLU A 123 -18.88 -11.03 2.69
C GLU A 123 -19.87 -12.07 2.15
N ASN A 124 -19.58 -12.68 1.00
CA ASN A 124 -20.46 -13.67 0.35
C ASN A 124 -21.92 -13.19 0.19
N ASN A 125 -22.11 -11.91 -0.21
CA ASN A 125 -23.40 -11.23 -0.30
C ASN A 125 -24.18 -11.05 1.01
N ILE A 126 -23.59 -11.38 2.15
CA ILE A 126 -24.15 -11.16 3.48
C ILE A 126 -23.46 -9.95 4.10
N ILE A 127 -24.24 -9.03 4.66
CA ILE A 127 -23.70 -7.89 5.41
C ILE A 127 -23.48 -8.34 6.85
N ARG A 128 -22.23 -8.32 7.30
CA ARG A 128 -21.83 -8.59 8.68
C ARG A 128 -21.39 -7.29 9.34
N LYS A 129 -21.75 -7.11 10.62
CA LYS A 129 -21.18 -6.04 11.44
C LYS A 129 -19.93 -6.57 12.12
N LEU A 130 -18.80 -5.90 11.87
CA LEU A 130 -17.52 -6.17 12.51
C LEU A 130 -17.15 -5.00 13.42
N ALA A 131 -16.23 -5.26 14.35
CA ALA A 131 -15.60 -4.22 15.15
C ALA A 131 -14.09 -4.20 14.87
N ALA A 132 -13.53 -3.00 14.69
CA ALA A 132 -12.10 -2.75 14.69
C ALA A 132 -11.71 -2.27 16.09
N TYR A 133 -10.98 -3.11 16.82
CA TYR A 133 -10.42 -2.77 18.12
C TYR A 133 -9.05 -2.13 17.93
N ILE A 134 -8.92 -0.89 18.41
CA ILE A 134 -7.74 -0.06 18.26
C ILE A 134 -7.08 0.05 19.63
N ILE A 135 -5.85 -0.44 19.75
CA ILE A 135 -5.06 -0.34 20.97
C ILE A 135 -4.16 0.88 20.86
N LEU A 136 -4.34 1.84 21.75
CA LEU A 136 -3.69 3.14 21.72
C LEU A 136 -2.80 3.31 22.95
N ARG A 137 -1.66 3.98 22.79
CA ARG A 137 -0.86 4.51 23.90
C ARG A 137 -0.83 6.03 23.87
N ILE A 138 -0.34 6.63 24.94
CA ILE A 138 0.18 8.01 24.93
C ILE A 138 1.70 7.96 24.79
N ASN A 139 2.24 8.67 23.80
CA ASN A 139 3.69 8.79 23.61
C ASN A 139 4.27 9.87 24.54
N ASN A 140 5.60 10.04 24.51
CA ASN A 140 6.31 11.01 25.36
C ASN A 140 5.93 12.48 25.08
N GLU A 141 5.29 12.75 23.95
CA GLU A 141 4.80 14.07 23.56
C GLU A 141 3.32 14.29 23.93
N GLY A 142 2.70 13.35 24.64
CA GLY A 142 1.29 13.43 25.02
C GLY A 142 0.31 13.10 23.89
N ARG A 143 0.78 12.56 22.75
CA ARG A 143 -0.05 12.21 21.59
C ARG A 143 -0.47 10.75 21.64
N LYS A 144 -1.70 10.48 21.20
CA LYS A 144 -2.20 9.12 21.00
C LYS A 144 -1.46 8.45 19.83
N GLU A 145 -1.00 7.22 20.03
CA GLU A 145 -0.36 6.41 18.99
C GLU A 145 -0.96 5.00 19.00
N ALA A 146 -1.32 4.47 17.83
CA ALA A 146 -1.84 3.12 17.68
C ALA A 146 -0.75 2.06 17.75
N LEU A 147 -0.88 1.13 18.70
CA LEU A 147 -0.02 -0.04 18.88
C LEU A 147 -0.46 -1.21 17.99
N SER A 148 -1.77 -1.45 17.93
CA SER A 148 -2.38 -2.49 17.10
C SER A 148 -3.79 -2.11 16.66
N ILE A 149 -4.24 -2.71 15.56
CA ILE A 149 -5.62 -2.64 15.06
C ILE A 149 -6.03 -4.07 14.75
N ASN A 150 -7.02 -4.58 15.46
CA ASN A 150 -7.53 -5.94 15.34
C ASN A 150 -8.99 -5.93 14.92
N ILE A 151 -9.31 -6.64 13.85
CA ILE A 151 -10.69 -6.77 13.35
C ILE A 151 -11.26 -8.07 13.90
N GLY A 152 -12.46 -8.00 14.50
CA GLY A 152 -13.09 -9.16 15.12
C GLY A 152 -14.61 -9.15 15.00
N GLU A 153 -15.20 -10.34 15.05
CA GLU A 153 -16.65 -10.55 15.05
C GLU A 153 -17.25 -10.57 16.47
N ASN A 154 -16.45 -10.86 17.49
CA ASN A 154 -16.94 -11.22 18.83
C ASN A 154 -15.98 -10.80 19.96
N GLU A 155 -16.53 -10.10 20.96
CA GLU A 155 -15.86 -9.68 22.21
C GLU A 155 -15.69 -10.85 23.20
N SER A 156 -15.17 -11.98 22.74
CA SER A 156 -14.97 -13.15 23.61
C SER A 156 -13.70 -13.00 24.46
N ASN A 157 -13.68 -13.63 25.64
CA ASN A 157 -12.47 -13.70 26.48
C ASN A 157 -11.28 -14.30 25.71
N LYS A 158 -11.52 -15.27 24.82
CA LYS A 158 -10.48 -15.89 23.98
C LYS A 158 -9.89 -14.89 22.98
N TYR A 159 -10.74 -14.04 22.40
CA TYR A 159 -10.30 -13.00 21.46
C TYR A 159 -9.41 -11.96 22.15
N TRP A 160 -9.83 -11.47 23.31
CA TRP A 160 -9.04 -10.53 24.10
C TRP A 160 -7.72 -11.14 24.58
N LEU A 161 -7.73 -12.39 25.01
CA LEU A 161 -6.50 -13.11 25.35
C LEU A 161 -5.54 -13.21 24.16
N SER A 162 -6.05 -13.52 22.96
CA SER A 162 -5.25 -13.55 21.73
C SER A 162 -4.64 -12.18 21.42
N THR A 163 -5.45 -11.12 21.54
CA THR A 163 -5.04 -9.74 21.30
C THR A 163 -3.94 -9.28 22.27
N LEU A 164 -4.08 -9.59 23.56
CA LEU A 164 -3.06 -9.25 24.56
C LEU A 164 -1.79 -10.10 24.39
N ASN A 165 -1.93 -11.37 23.99
CA ASN A 165 -0.78 -12.22 23.67
C ASN A 165 0.00 -11.71 22.45
N GLU A 166 -0.67 -11.13 21.45
CA GLU A 166 0.00 -10.49 20.31
C GLU A 166 0.91 -9.34 20.78
N LEU A 167 0.42 -8.45 21.64
CA LEU A 167 1.23 -7.37 22.22
C LEU A 167 2.44 -7.92 22.98
N LYS A 168 2.23 -8.97 23.78
CA LYS A 168 3.29 -9.64 24.54
C LYS A 168 4.35 -10.24 23.62
N ASN A 169 3.94 -10.95 22.57
CA ASN A 169 4.84 -11.54 21.57
C ASN A 169 5.64 -10.48 20.81
N ARG A 170 5.11 -9.27 20.67
CA ARG A 170 5.79 -8.12 20.07
C ARG A 170 6.74 -7.39 21.02
N GLY A 171 6.86 -7.83 22.28
CA GLY A 171 7.86 -7.34 23.24
C GLY A 171 7.30 -6.63 24.47
N VAL A 172 5.97 -6.44 24.58
CA VAL A 172 5.36 -5.83 25.76
C VAL A 172 5.47 -6.77 26.95
N GLN A 173 6.02 -6.27 28.06
CA GLN A 173 6.19 -6.98 29.31
C GLN A 173 5.24 -6.47 30.37
N ASP A 174 4.97 -5.16 30.41
CA ASP A 174 4.13 -4.56 31.44
C ASP A 174 3.27 -3.40 30.92
N ILE A 175 2.06 -3.28 31.48
CA ILE A 175 1.11 -2.21 31.24
C ILE A 175 0.60 -1.73 32.60
N LEU A 176 0.95 -0.49 32.98
CA LEU A 176 0.64 0.02 34.32
C LEU A 176 -0.86 0.33 34.48
N ILE A 177 -1.49 0.88 33.43
CA ILE A 177 -2.91 1.22 33.39
C ILE A 177 -3.48 0.83 32.02
N LEU A 178 -4.59 0.10 32.03
CA LEU A 178 -5.36 -0.33 30.86
C LEU A 178 -6.82 0.11 30.97
#